data_AF-A0A0R2VLR1-F1
#
_entry.id   AF-A0A0R2VLR1-F1
#
_cell.length_a   1.000
_cell.length_b   1.000
_cell.length_c   1.000
_cell.angle_alpha   90.00
_cell.angle_beta   90.00
_cell.angle_gamma   90.00
#
_symmetry.space_group_name_H-M   'P 1'
#
loop_
_entity.id
_entity.type
_entity.pdbx_description
1 polymer ?
#
loop_
_entity_poly.entity_id
_entity_poly.type
_entity_poly.pdbx_seq_one_letter_code
_entity_poly.pdbx_strand_id
1 'polypeptide(L)'
;MKSSLLCMLLLTCAITELPAQHILTLMEGQRSPEAQPQDFAWLEGSWSAEIWDGTADEVWLPLAAEMMMGTFRFYTEGTIRFLELFTIRQEGNSVLLQVKHFNPDLTGWEDSNSSENFPLVYMEPHRAYFDGITYILRDPQTLDVYVLLNNEENDTPEEAVFHFSRR
;
A
#
# COMPACT_ATOMS: atom_id res chain seq x y z
N MET A 1 -57.38 -33.49 -20.44
CA MET A 1 -56.19 -32.98 -21.16
C MET A 1 -55.26 -32.37 -20.13
N LYS A 2 -53.97 -32.70 -20.21
CA LYS A 2 -53.01 -32.64 -19.10
C LYS A 2 -52.53 -31.19 -18.86
N SER A 3 -52.56 -30.80 -17.59
CA SER A 3 -51.96 -29.59 -17.03
C SER A 3 -50.45 -29.60 -17.25
N SER A 4 -49.87 -28.46 -17.63
CA SER A 4 -48.43 -28.25 -17.56
C SER A 4 -48.18 -26.89 -16.91
N LEU A 5 -47.90 -26.93 -15.60
CA LEU A 5 -47.43 -25.80 -14.82
C LEU A 5 -45.94 -25.58 -15.18
N LEU A 6 -45.63 -24.50 -15.89
CA LEU A 6 -44.26 -24.10 -16.18
C LEU A 6 -43.67 -23.43 -14.93
N CYS A 7 -42.93 -24.20 -14.12
CA CYS A 7 -42.19 -23.68 -12.98
C CYS A 7 -40.92 -22.98 -13.51
N MET A 8 -40.96 -21.65 -13.64
CA MET A 8 -39.80 -20.85 -14.01
C MET A 8 -38.90 -20.72 -12.77
N LEU A 9 -37.88 -21.57 -12.69
CA LEU A 9 -36.87 -21.52 -11.65
C LEU A 9 -36.02 -20.26 -11.86
N LEU A 10 -36.29 -19.20 -11.10
CA LEU A 10 -35.42 -18.02 -11.02
C LEU A 10 -34.12 -18.45 -10.34
N LEU A 11 -33.07 -18.69 -11.14
CA LEU A 11 -31.72 -18.90 -10.66
C LEU A 11 -31.21 -17.55 -10.12
N THR A 12 -31.48 -17.26 -8.84
CA THR A 12 -30.81 -16.14 -8.15
C THR A 12 -29.36 -16.54 -7.95
N CYS A 13 -28.51 -16.15 -8.90
CA CYS A 13 -27.07 -16.15 -8.68
C CYS A 13 -26.81 -15.15 -7.55
N ALA A 14 -26.57 -15.65 -6.33
CA ALA A 14 -26.03 -14.82 -5.27
C ALA A 14 -24.65 -14.39 -5.76
N ILE A 15 -24.53 -13.13 -6.19
CA ILE A 15 -23.23 -12.50 -6.41
C ILE A 15 -22.64 -12.35 -5.03
N THR A 16 -21.87 -13.33 -4.59
CA THR A 16 -20.96 -13.13 -3.47
C THR A 16 -19.85 -12.23 -4.00
N GLU A 17 -19.89 -10.95 -3.66
CA GLU A 17 -18.73 -10.08 -3.80
C GLU A 17 -17.61 -10.74 -2.99
N LEU A 18 -16.65 -11.37 -3.69
CA LEU A 18 -15.42 -11.76 -3.05
C LEU A 18 -14.82 -10.48 -2.46
N PRO A 19 -14.41 -10.45 -1.19
CA PRO A 19 -13.74 -9.29 -0.64
C PRO A 19 -12.63 -8.88 -1.60
N ALA A 20 -12.64 -7.62 -2.03
CA ALA A 20 -11.63 -7.10 -2.92
C ALA A 20 -10.27 -7.30 -2.24
N GLN A 21 -9.39 -8.07 -2.87
CA GLN A 21 -8.03 -8.22 -2.40
C GLN A 21 -7.30 -6.92 -2.73
N HIS A 22 -6.97 -6.11 -1.71
CA HIS A 22 -6.29 -4.83 -1.95
C HIS A 22 -4.79 -5.02 -2.06
N ILE A 23 -4.23 -6.12 -1.57
CA ILE A 23 -2.81 -6.46 -1.68
C ILE A 23 -2.54 -7.44 -2.84
N LEU A 24 -1.50 -7.18 -3.62
CA LEU A 24 -0.92 -8.14 -4.56
C LEU A 24 0.49 -8.52 -4.11
N THR A 25 0.88 -9.76 -4.43
CA THR A 25 2.24 -10.27 -4.22
C THR A 25 2.86 -10.61 -5.57
N LEU A 26 4.15 -10.33 -5.74
CA LEU A 26 4.84 -10.66 -6.99
C LEU A 26 5.07 -12.17 -7.04
N MET A 27 4.51 -12.86 -8.04
CA MET A 27 4.70 -14.30 -8.19
C MET A 27 6.12 -14.63 -8.62
N GLU A 28 6.61 -15.83 -8.26
CA GLU A 28 7.92 -16.30 -8.71
C GLU A 28 8.02 -16.27 -10.25
N GLY A 29 9.04 -15.58 -10.77
CA GLY A 29 9.28 -15.43 -12.21
C GLY A 29 8.41 -14.37 -12.90
N GLN A 30 7.47 -13.74 -12.19
CA GLN A 30 6.75 -12.56 -12.68
C GLN A 30 7.70 -11.37 -12.78
N ARG A 31 7.58 -10.60 -13.87
CA ARG A 31 8.30 -9.34 -14.03
C ARG A 31 7.40 -8.19 -13.62
N SER A 32 7.98 -7.20 -12.95
CA SER A 32 7.33 -5.92 -12.73
C SER A 32 6.99 -5.25 -14.07
N PRO A 33 5.86 -4.53 -14.16
CA PRO A 33 5.49 -3.80 -15.38
C PRO A 33 6.45 -2.61 -15.60
N GLU A 34 6.44 -2.05 -16.81
CA GLU A 34 7.21 -0.84 -17.07
C GLU A 34 6.62 0.37 -16.34
N ALA A 35 7.47 1.13 -15.66
CA ALA A 35 7.07 2.29 -14.87
C ALA A 35 8.24 3.25 -14.67
N GLN A 36 7.93 4.50 -14.35
CA GLN A 36 8.86 5.55 -13.98
C GLN A 36 8.42 6.19 -12.66
N PRO A 37 9.34 6.74 -11.82
CA PRO A 37 8.95 7.44 -10.59
C PRO A 37 7.92 8.55 -10.80
N GLN A 38 7.94 9.21 -11.97
CA GLN A 38 6.99 10.27 -12.33
C GLN A 38 5.53 9.79 -12.39
N ASP A 39 5.29 8.49 -12.62
CA ASP A 39 3.94 7.91 -12.67
C ASP A 39 3.27 7.89 -11.28
N PHE A 40 4.03 8.13 -10.22
CA PHE A 40 3.60 8.14 -8.82
C PHE A 40 3.47 9.55 -8.24
N ALA A 41 3.62 10.60 -9.06
CA ALA A 41 3.57 11.99 -8.60
C ALA A 41 2.24 12.38 -7.92
N TRP A 42 1.17 11.61 -8.12
CA TRP A 42 -0.10 11.78 -7.43
C TRP A 42 -0.03 11.49 -5.91
N LEU A 43 1.02 10.82 -5.43
CA LEU A 43 1.30 10.64 -4.01
C LEU A 43 1.81 11.92 -3.33
N GLU A 44 2.37 12.87 -4.09
CA GLU A 44 2.97 14.10 -3.56
C GLU A 44 2.04 14.82 -2.58
N GLY A 45 2.60 15.18 -1.42
CA GLY A 45 1.91 15.94 -0.40
C GLY A 45 2.17 15.44 1.01
N SER A 46 1.44 16.04 1.93
CA SER A 46 1.42 15.67 3.35
C SER A 46 0.09 15.02 3.67
N TRP A 47 0.14 13.90 4.37
CA TRP A 47 -0.95 12.99 4.65
C TRP A 47 -0.97 12.66 6.13
N SER A 48 -2.14 12.51 6.73
CA SER A 48 -2.30 12.15 8.14
C SER A 48 -3.46 11.17 8.32
N ALA A 49 -3.28 10.16 9.17
CA ALA A 49 -4.27 9.13 9.47
C ALA A 49 -4.27 8.81 10.97
N GLU A 50 -5.45 8.57 11.56
CA GLU A 50 -5.51 7.88 12.85
C GLU A 50 -5.39 6.38 12.59
N ILE A 51 -4.36 5.75 13.17
CA ILE A 51 -4.06 4.33 12.99
C ILE A 51 -3.79 3.68 14.35
N TRP A 52 -4.24 2.44 14.54
CA TRP A 52 -4.11 1.71 15.81
C TRP A 52 -4.57 2.56 17.01
N ASP A 53 -3.65 2.91 17.92
CA ASP A 53 -3.87 3.72 19.12
C ASP A 53 -3.27 5.13 19.01
N GLY A 54 -2.93 5.60 17.80
CA GLY A 54 -2.28 6.90 17.59
C GLY A 54 -2.47 7.47 16.20
N THR A 55 -1.54 8.35 15.82
CA THR A 55 -1.58 9.08 14.55
C THR A 55 -0.33 8.77 13.73
N ALA A 56 -0.53 8.57 12.44
CA ALA A 56 0.51 8.51 11.43
C ALA A 56 0.53 9.79 10.59
N ASP A 57 1.71 10.34 10.35
CA ASP A 57 1.93 11.32 9.29
C ASP A 57 2.83 10.72 8.22
N GLU A 58 2.44 10.87 6.96
CA GLU A 58 3.20 10.46 5.79
C GLU A 58 3.40 11.66 4.86
N VAL A 59 4.62 11.87 4.37
CA VAL A 59 4.94 12.97 3.46
C VAL A 59 5.68 12.44 2.25
N TRP A 60 5.17 12.71 1.06
CA TRP A 60 5.85 12.47 -0.21
C TRP A 60 6.33 13.79 -0.79
N LEU A 61 7.63 13.89 -1.04
CA LEU A 61 8.22 14.99 -1.79
C LEU A 61 7.97 14.82 -3.29
N PRO A 62 7.94 15.92 -4.06
CA PRO A 62 7.93 15.85 -5.52
C PRO A 62 9.12 15.04 -6.04
N LEU A 63 8.97 14.45 -7.23
CA LEU A 63 10.10 13.84 -7.93
C LEU A 63 11.24 14.85 -8.10
N ALA A 64 12.42 14.49 -7.60
CA ALA A 64 13.64 15.26 -7.78
C ALA A 64 14.79 14.35 -8.20
N ALA A 65 15.47 14.72 -9.28
CA ALA A 65 16.46 13.88 -9.94
C ALA A 65 15.87 12.49 -10.31
N GLU A 66 16.24 11.44 -9.58
CA GLU A 66 15.99 10.04 -9.98
C GLU A 66 14.92 9.34 -9.14
N MET A 67 14.40 9.98 -8.09
CA MET A 67 13.46 9.33 -7.16
C MET A 67 12.48 10.30 -6.51
N MET A 68 11.30 9.78 -6.17
CA MET A 68 10.48 10.36 -5.12
C MET A 68 10.97 9.86 -3.77
N MET A 69 10.97 10.73 -2.77
CA MET A 69 11.32 10.40 -1.39
C MET A 69 10.17 10.80 -0.48
N GLY A 70 10.00 10.08 0.61
CA GLY A 70 9.14 10.52 1.69
C GLY A 70 9.55 9.99 3.04
N THR A 71 8.77 10.40 4.03
CA THR A 71 8.96 10.05 5.44
C THR A 71 7.63 9.68 6.05
N PHE A 72 7.66 8.72 6.97
CA PHE A 72 6.53 8.41 7.84
C PHE A 72 6.95 8.58 9.31
N ARG A 73 5.98 8.94 10.15
CA ARG A 73 6.12 8.81 11.60
C ARG A 73 4.82 8.30 12.19
N PHE A 74 4.93 7.40 13.17
CA PHE A 74 3.82 7.01 14.02
C PHE A 74 4.06 7.50 15.45
N TYR A 75 3.05 8.09 16.06
CA TYR A 75 3.09 8.55 17.44
C TYR A 75 1.77 8.34 18.17
N THR A 76 1.86 8.06 19.46
CA THR A 76 0.71 7.96 20.36
C THR A 76 1.08 8.54 21.72
N GLU A 77 0.10 9.08 22.44
CA GLU A 77 0.28 9.70 23.76
C GLU A 77 1.41 10.76 23.79
N GLY A 78 1.58 11.50 22.69
CA GLY A 78 2.61 12.53 22.56
C GLY A 78 4.04 12.00 22.40
N THR A 79 4.22 10.69 22.15
CA THR A 79 5.52 10.04 22.00
C THR A 79 5.65 9.39 20.62
N ILE A 80 6.75 9.68 19.92
CA ILE A 80 7.10 9.00 18.66
C ILE A 80 7.41 7.53 18.96
N ARG A 81 6.79 6.62 18.23
CA ARG A 81 7.01 5.18 18.35
C ARG A 81 8.06 4.70 17.35
N PHE A 82 7.91 5.09 16.09
CA PHE A 82 8.89 4.83 15.04
C PHE A 82 8.77 5.81 13.89
N LEU A 83 9.77 5.78 13.02
CA LEU A 83 9.90 6.59 11.82
C LEU A 83 10.19 5.68 10.63
N GLU A 84 9.87 6.15 9.42
CA GLU A 84 10.33 5.53 8.19
C GLU A 84 10.93 6.58 7.26
N LEU A 85 11.91 6.14 6.47
CA LEU A 85 12.36 6.82 5.28
C LEU A 85 12.10 5.90 4.09
N PHE A 86 11.44 6.42 3.06
CA PHE A 86 11.11 5.61 1.89
C PHE A 86 11.32 6.35 0.58
N THR A 87 11.49 5.59 -0.49
CA THR A 87 11.71 6.12 -1.83
C THR A 87 10.99 5.28 -2.88
N ILE A 88 10.55 5.93 -3.95
CA ILE A 88 10.20 5.26 -5.21
C ILE A 88 11.26 5.68 -6.22
N ARG A 89 12.11 4.73 -6.62
CA ARG A 89 13.23 4.96 -7.55
C ARG A 89 13.18 4.02 -8.74
N GLN A 90 13.88 4.40 -9.81
CA GLN A 90 14.05 3.53 -10.98
C GLN A 90 14.78 2.22 -10.60
N GLU A 91 14.29 1.10 -11.13
CA GLU A 91 14.90 -0.24 -11.02
C GLU A 91 14.70 -0.97 -12.37
N GLY A 92 15.75 -1.00 -13.20
CA GLY A 92 15.64 -1.50 -14.56
C GLY A 92 14.64 -0.68 -15.39
N ASN A 93 13.66 -1.35 -16.03
CA ASN A 93 12.57 -0.71 -16.76
C ASN A 93 11.33 -0.42 -15.90
N SER A 94 11.40 -0.66 -14.59
CA SER A 94 10.31 -0.45 -13.62
C SER A 94 10.78 0.46 -12.47
N VAL A 95 10.03 0.47 -11.37
CA VAL A 95 10.36 1.13 -10.11
C VAL A 95 10.42 0.14 -8.95
N LEU A 96 11.10 0.56 -7.89
CA LEU A 96 11.13 -0.11 -6.60
C LEU A 96 10.71 0.86 -5.50
N LEU A 97 9.76 0.45 -4.65
CA LEU A 97 9.51 1.11 -3.37
C LEU A 97 10.47 0.51 -2.34
N GLN A 98 11.27 1.36 -1.70
CA GLN A 98 12.18 0.96 -0.63
C GLN A 98 11.79 1.65 0.66
N VAL A 99 11.78 0.92 1.77
CA VAL A 99 11.45 1.45 3.09
C VAL A 99 12.56 1.05 4.06
N LYS A 100 12.92 1.99 4.94
CA LYS A 100 13.80 1.73 6.07
C LYS A 100 13.16 2.28 7.34
N HIS A 101 13.11 1.45 8.38
CA HIS A 101 12.47 1.80 9.64
C HIS A 101 13.50 2.23 10.67
N PHE A 102 13.10 3.15 11.53
CA PHE A 102 13.94 3.71 12.57
C PHE A 102 13.19 3.88 13.88
N ASN A 103 13.88 3.64 14.97
CA ASN A 103 13.46 4.10 16.29
C ASN A 103 13.52 5.63 16.39
N PRO A 104 12.91 6.25 17.42
CA PRO A 104 12.94 7.71 17.61
C PRO A 104 14.35 8.32 17.74
N ASP A 105 15.35 7.50 18.11
CA ASP A 105 16.76 7.90 18.21
C ASP A 105 17.57 7.66 16.92
N LEU A 106 16.89 7.32 15.82
CA LEU A 106 17.45 7.01 14.50
C LEU A 106 18.30 5.74 14.43
N THR A 107 18.17 4.85 15.41
CA THR A 107 18.68 3.48 15.24
C THR A 107 17.78 2.70 14.27
N GLY A 108 18.36 2.16 13.21
CA GLY A 108 17.63 1.44 12.17
C GLY A 108 17.21 0.03 12.60
N TRP A 109 16.09 -0.46 12.07
CA TRP A 109 15.63 -1.84 12.32
C TRP A 109 16.31 -2.82 11.38
N GLU A 110 16.46 -2.46 10.10
CA GLU A 110 17.19 -3.24 9.13
C GLU A 110 18.71 -3.08 9.32
N ASP A 111 19.47 -4.04 8.81
CA ASP A 111 20.93 -3.93 8.74
C ASP A 111 21.34 -2.62 8.06
N SER A 112 22.51 -2.11 8.46
CA SER A 112 23.05 -0.84 7.94
C SER A 112 23.04 -0.73 6.40
N ASN A 113 23.23 -1.87 5.71
CA ASN A 113 23.31 -1.95 4.25
C ASN A 113 22.05 -2.55 3.58
N SER A 114 20.94 -2.69 4.30
CA SER A 114 19.67 -3.19 3.74
C SER A 114 18.50 -2.24 3.98
N SER A 115 17.42 -2.51 3.25
CA SER A 115 16.11 -1.89 3.33
C SER A 115 15.08 -2.96 2.97
N GLU A 116 13.85 -2.77 3.43
CA GLU A 116 12.72 -3.51 2.86
C GLU A 116 12.47 -3.02 1.43
N ASN A 117 12.19 -3.95 0.53
CA ASN A 117 12.13 -3.71 -0.90
C ASN A 117 10.84 -4.30 -1.45
N PHE A 118 9.99 -3.46 -2.02
CA PHE A 118 8.68 -3.81 -2.52
C PHE A 118 8.64 -3.54 -4.04
N PRO A 119 8.89 -4.55 -4.88
CA PRO A 119 8.80 -4.42 -6.32
C PRO A 119 7.38 -4.04 -6.77
N LEU A 120 7.26 -3.29 -7.86
CA LEU A 120 5.95 -3.01 -8.46
C LEU A 120 5.35 -4.30 -9.04
N VAL A 121 4.09 -4.60 -8.69
CA VAL A 121 3.33 -5.76 -9.19
C VAL A 121 2.37 -5.34 -10.30
N TYR A 122 1.65 -4.24 -10.08
CA TYR A 122 0.66 -3.70 -11.02
C TYR A 122 0.42 -2.21 -10.73
N MET A 123 -0.03 -1.45 -11.72
CA MET A 123 -0.48 -0.08 -11.52
C MET A 123 -1.55 0.31 -12.53
N GLU A 124 -2.37 1.26 -12.13
CA GLU A 124 -3.37 1.94 -12.95
C GLU A 124 -3.46 3.41 -12.49
N PRO A 125 -4.18 4.31 -13.19
CA PRO A 125 -4.26 5.71 -12.77
C PRO A 125 -4.67 5.86 -11.30
N HIS A 126 -3.85 6.57 -10.51
CA HIS A 126 -4.06 6.84 -9.08
C HIS A 126 -4.08 5.60 -8.17
N ARG A 127 -3.53 4.48 -8.64
CA ARG A 127 -3.42 3.25 -7.87
C ARG A 127 -2.15 2.48 -8.21
N ALA A 128 -1.40 2.10 -7.19
CA ALA A 128 -0.17 1.33 -7.33
C ALA A 128 -0.17 0.15 -6.37
N TYR A 129 0.17 -1.02 -6.90
CA TYR A 129 0.35 -2.26 -6.14
C TYR A 129 1.84 -2.60 -6.17
N PHE A 130 2.52 -2.34 -5.07
CA PHE A 130 3.81 -2.93 -4.76
C PHE A 130 3.58 -4.28 -4.05
N ASP A 131 4.60 -5.14 -4.05
CA ASP A 131 4.50 -6.42 -3.36
C ASP A 131 4.15 -6.20 -1.89
N GLY A 132 2.98 -6.62 -1.42
CA GLY A 132 2.56 -6.43 -0.04
C GLY A 132 2.11 -5.02 0.36
N ILE A 133 2.15 -4.02 -0.55
CA ILE A 133 1.71 -2.64 -0.27
C ILE A 133 0.91 -2.07 -1.43
N THR A 134 -0.25 -1.46 -1.13
CA THR A 134 -1.08 -0.83 -2.15
C THR A 134 -1.44 0.60 -1.78
N TYR A 135 -1.20 1.53 -2.69
CA TYR A 135 -1.62 2.93 -2.59
C TYR A 135 -2.82 3.18 -3.50
N ILE A 136 -3.86 3.85 -3.00
CA ILE A 136 -5.05 4.24 -3.76
C ILE A 136 -5.42 5.68 -3.42
N LEU A 137 -5.21 6.61 -4.35
CA LEU A 137 -5.72 7.97 -4.22
C LEU A 137 -7.20 7.97 -4.63
N ARG A 138 -8.09 8.08 -3.66
CA ARG A 138 -9.55 8.04 -3.85
C ARG A 138 -10.06 9.34 -4.46
N ASP A 139 -9.55 10.45 -3.95
CA ASP A 139 -9.79 11.80 -4.42
C ASP A 139 -8.62 12.69 -3.94
N PRO A 140 -8.56 13.98 -4.34
CA PRO A 140 -7.43 14.83 -3.97
C PRO A 140 -7.16 14.95 -2.46
N GLN A 141 -8.13 14.64 -1.59
CA GLN A 141 -8.03 14.76 -0.14
C GLN A 141 -7.87 13.41 0.58
N THR A 142 -8.02 12.27 -0.11
CA THR A 142 -8.04 10.95 0.54
C THR A 142 -7.14 9.94 -0.18
N LEU A 143 -6.20 9.40 0.58
CA LEU A 143 -5.26 8.35 0.18
C LEU A 143 -5.47 7.13 1.08
N ASP A 144 -5.81 5.99 0.49
CA ASP A 144 -5.80 4.71 1.21
C ASP A 144 -4.46 4.01 0.97
N VAL A 145 -3.87 3.50 2.04
CA VAL A 145 -2.68 2.65 1.99
C VAL A 145 -3.01 1.32 2.65
N TYR A 146 -2.84 0.23 1.90
CA TYR A 146 -3.00 -1.12 2.41
C TYR A 146 -1.62 -1.74 2.59
N VAL A 147 -1.39 -2.44 3.69
CA VAL A 147 -0.11 -3.10 4.00
C VAL A 147 -0.38 -4.52 4.47
N LEU A 148 0.35 -5.48 3.92
CA LEU A 148 0.37 -6.86 4.39
C LEU A 148 1.31 -6.96 5.59
N LEU A 149 0.74 -7.19 6.78
CA LEU A 149 1.49 -7.36 8.02
C LEU A 149 1.57 -8.85 8.38
N ASN A 150 2.73 -9.31 8.84
CA ASN A 150 2.85 -10.65 9.40
C ASN A 150 2.32 -10.65 10.83
N ASN A 151 1.34 -11.51 11.14
CA ASN A 151 0.90 -11.70 12.51
C ASN A 151 1.87 -12.65 13.23
N GLU A 152 2.57 -12.15 14.24
CA GLU A 152 3.56 -12.92 15.02
C GLU A 152 2.94 -14.07 15.84
N GLU A 153 1.65 -14.02 16.15
CA GLU A 153 0.99 -15.06 16.99
C GLU A 153 0.64 -16.32 16.21
N ASN A 154 0.31 -16.20 14.92
CA ASN A 154 -0.21 -17.31 14.12
C ASN A 154 0.45 -17.47 12.73
N ASP A 155 1.44 -16.64 12.40
CA ASP A 155 2.16 -16.64 11.12
C ASP A 155 1.21 -16.49 9.90
N THR A 156 0.03 -15.91 10.12
CA THR A 156 -0.91 -15.59 9.03
C THR A 156 -0.79 -14.11 8.66
N PRO A 157 -0.55 -13.78 7.39
CA PRO A 157 -0.56 -12.39 6.96
C PRO A 157 -1.94 -11.76 7.14
N GLU A 158 -1.96 -10.53 7.65
CA GLU A 158 -3.16 -9.71 7.82
C GLU A 158 -3.04 -8.42 7.00
N GLU A 159 -4.12 -8.06 6.30
CA GLU A 159 -4.19 -6.80 5.57
C GLU A 159 -4.60 -5.67 6.55
N ALA A 160 -3.69 -4.73 6.79
CA ALA A 160 -3.98 -3.48 7.45
C ALA A 160 -4.34 -2.41 6.41
N VAL A 161 -5.21 -1.48 6.79
CA VAL A 161 -5.57 -0.31 5.98
C VAL A 161 -5.40 0.97 6.77
N PHE A 162 -4.79 1.97 6.14
CA PHE A 162 -4.59 3.31 6.66
C PHE A 162 -5.31 4.31 5.76
N HIS A 163 -6.29 5.01 6.33
CA HIS A 163 -7.10 6.01 5.63
C HIS A 163 -6.52 7.40 5.87
N PHE A 164 -5.62 7.83 4.99
CA PHE A 164 -4.97 9.13 5.09
C PHE A 164 -5.83 10.25 4.51
N SER A 165 -5.84 11.37 5.22
CA SER A 165 -6.38 12.65 4.79
C SER A 165 -5.25 13.62 4.47
N ARG A 166 -5.39 14.37 3.38
CA ARG A 166 -4.42 15.41 3.00
C ARG A 166 -4.40 16.54 4.03
N ARG A 167 -3.20 17.02 4.37
CA ARG A 167 -2.96 18.12 5.32
C ARG A 167 -2.71 19.47 4.64
#